data_AF-A0A3C0WKN2-F1
#
_entry.id   AF-A0A3C0WKN2-F1
#
_cell.length_a   1.000
_cell.length_b   1.000
_cell.length_c   1.000
_cell.angle_alpha   90.00
_cell.angle_beta   90.00
_cell.angle_gamma   90.00
#
_symmetry.space_group_name_H-M   'P 1'
#
loop_
_entity.id
_entity.type
_entity.pdbx_description
1 polymer ?
#
loop_
_entity_poly.entity_id
_entity_poly.type
_entity_poly.pdbx_seq_one_letter_code
_entity_poly.pdbx_strand_id
1 'polypeptide(L)'
;QVMGRYLDGRVSAVLGTHTHVATADEQILPGGTAFQCDVGMTGPHESILGRDIKAVTDAATTFRPIPFKVAINDVRLNGSIVEVDPSTGRATSIERLCYHWEDLPDVMSQ
;
A
#
# COMPACT_ATOMS: atom_id res chain seq x y z
N GLN A 1 0.36 -11.25 7.95
CA GLN A 1 1.47 -12.18 8.23
C GLN A 1 1.12 -13.66 8.10
N VAL A 2 0.04 -14.18 8.71
CA VAL A 2 -0.34 -15.62 8.62
C VAL A 2 -0.34 -16.13 7.18
N MET A 3 -0.97 -15.39 6.26
CA MET A 3 -1.01 -15.76 4.85
C MET A 3 0.39 -15.78 4.21
N GLY A 4 1.26 -14.83 4.54
CA GLY A 4 2.64 -14.78 4.05
C GLY A 4 3.46 -15.99 4.48
N ARG A 5 3.40 -16.36 5.76
CA ARG A 5 4.11 -17.54 6.29
C ARG A 5 3.54 -18.84 5.79
N TYR A 6 2.23 -18.91 5.60
CA TYR A 6 1.60 -20.07 5.00
C TYR A 6 2.11 -20.23 3.56
N LEU A 7 1.97 -19.21 2.71
CA LEU A 7 2.28 -19.29 1.28
C LEU A 7 3.78 -19.18 0.93
N ASP A 8 4.66 -18.99 1.91
CA ASP A 8 6.11 -18.87 1.69
C ASP A 8 6.66 -20.05 0.86
N GLY A 9 7.37 -19.73 -0.23
CA GLY A 9 7.91 -20.69 -1.20
C GLY A 9 6.89 -21.30 -2.17
N ARG A 10 5.61 -20.91 -2.10
CA ARG A 10 4.54 -21.38 -3.01
C ARG A 10 4.06 -20.33 -3.99
N VAL A 11 4.33 -19.06 -3.70
CA VAL A 11 3.97 -17.90 -4.53
C VAL A 11 5.14 -16.92 -4.56
N SER A 12 5.21 -16.10 -5.61
CA SER A 12 6.28 -15.10 -5.74
C SER A 12 6.11 -13.94 -4.74
N ALA A 13 4.87 -13.55 -4.45
CA ALA A 13 4.59 -12.44 -3.54
C ALA A 13 3.26 -12.61 -2.77
N VAL A 14 3.20 -12.05 -1.57
CA VAL A 14 2.00 -11.85 -0.76
C VAL A 14 1.97 -10.40 -0.29
N LEU A 15 1.18 -9.59 -0.98
CA LEU A 15 1.02 -8.16 -0.70
C LEU A 15 -0.38 -7.91 -0.14
N GLY A 16 -0.46 -7.42 1.10
CA GLY A 16 -1.75 -7.05 1.69
C GLY A 16 -2.23 -5.68 1.22
N THR A 17 -3.52 -5.44 1.40
CA THR A 17 -4.23 -4.18 1.11
C THR A 17 -5.30 -3.97 2.20
N HIS A 18 -6.13 -2.92 2.04
CA HIS A 18 -7.33 -2.56 2.83
C HIS A 18 -7.14 -1.48 3.87
N THR A 19 -6.04 -1.47 4.63
CA THR A 19 -5.88 -0.54 5.75
C THR A 19 -5.53 0.88 5.33
N HIS A 20 -5.15 1.06 4.05
CA HIS A 20 -4.77 2.33 3.42
C HIS A 20 -3.47 2.95 3.98
N VAL A 21 -2.78 2.29 4.91
CA VAL A 21 -1.50 2.75 5.47
C VAL A 21 -0.41 1.77 5.10
N ALA A 22 0.59 2.24 4.35
CA ALA A 22 1.70 1.39 3.93
C ALA A 22 2.53 0.96 5.15
N THR A 23 2.82 -0.34 5.25
CA THR A 23 3.68 -0.89 6.29
C THR A 23 5.14 -0.90 5.84
N ALA A 24 6.07 -0.62 6.75
CA ALA A 24 7.51 -0.69 6.50
C ALA A 24 8.09 -2.09 6.81
N ASP A 25 7.35 -3.14 6.49
CA ASP A 25 7.70 -4.54 6.78
C ASP A 25 8.00 -5.36 5.52
N GLU A 26 8.25 -4.68 4.39
CA GLU A 26 8.66 -5.29 3.14
C GLU A 26 9.91 -6.16 3.30
N GLN A 27 9.82 -7.43 2.91
CA GLN A 27 10.93 -8.37 2.98
C GLN A 27 10.76 -9.56 2.04
N ILE A 28 11.86 -10.25 1.74
CA ILE A 28 11.83 -11.59 1.14
C ILE A 28 11.83 -12.62 2.27
N LEU A 29 10.82 -13.48 2.30
CA LEU A 29 10.71 -14.57 3.27
C LEU A 29 11.68 -15.73 2.92
N PRO A 30 12.04 -16.63 3.86
CA PRO A 30 13.02 -17.68 3.63
C PRO A 30 12.76 -18.61 2.44
N GLY A 31 11.48 -18.85 2.09
CA GLY A 31 11.09 -19.64 0.92
C GLY A 31 11.20 -18.89 -0.42
N GLY A 32 11.55 -17.60 -0.41
CA GLY A 32 11.68 -16.77 -1.60
C GLY A 32 10.39 -16.03 -1.99
N THR A 33 9.43 -15.88 -1.08
CA THR A 33 8.21 -15.08 -1.30
C THR A 33 8.42 -13.64 -0.82
N ALA A 34 8.19 -12.65 -1.68
CA ALA A 34 8.12 -11.25 -1.27
C ALA A 34 6.87 -11.00 -0.41
N PHE A 35 7.00 -10.20 0.65
CA PHE A 35 5.93 -9.98 1.61
C PHE A 35 5.87 -8.52 2.07
N GLN A 36 4.66 -7.97 2.17
CA GLN A 36 4.36 -6.71 2.85
C GLN A 36 2.94 -6.79 3.43
N CYS A 37 2.74 -6.35 4.69
CA CYS A 37 1.42 -6.44 5.34
C CYS A 37 0.36 -5.57 4.69
N ASP A 38 0.69 -4.35 4.26
CA ASP A 38 -0.20 -3.50 3.47
C ASP A 38 0.61 -2.60 2.54
N VAL A 39 0.29 -2.61 1.25
CA VAL A 39 0.92 -1.76 0.23
C VAL A 39 0.56 -0.28 0.41
N GLY A 40 -0.50 0.03 1.15
CA GLY A 40 -1.04 1.38 1.30
C GLY A 40 -2.10 1.73 0.26
N MET A 41 -2.51 2.99 0.26
CA MET A 41 -3.52 3.54 -0.65
C MET A 41 -2.85 4.43 -1.71
N THR A 42 -3.33 4.36 -2.95
CA THR A 42 -3.10 5.43 -3.93
C THR A 42 -4.29 6.37 -3.92
N GLY A 43 -4.07 7.62 -3.50
CA GLY A 43 -5.14 8.57 -3.22
C GLY A 43 -4.72 9.73 -2.32
N PRO A 44 -5.67 10.50 -1.79
CA PRO A 44 -5.40 11.71 -1.01
C PRO A 44 -4.92 11.34 0.41
N HIS A 45 -3.70 11.75 0.78
CA HIS A 45 -3.09 11.50 2.10
C HIS A 45 -3.41 12.59 3.13
N GLU A 46 -3.75 13.80 2.70
CA GLU A 46 -4.34 14.83 3.57
C GLU A 46 -5.83 14.49 3.80
N SER A 47 -6.06 13.37 4.48
CA SER A 47 -7.38 12.76 4.65
C SER A 47 -7.40 11.79 5.82
N ILE A 48 -8.58 11.24 6.15
CA ILE A 48 -8.70 10.03 6.98
C ILE A 48 -9.05 8.87 6.05
N LEU A 49 -8.05 8.04 5.73
CA LEU A 49 -8.15 6.87 4.86
C LEU A 49 -8.84 7.15 3.49
N GLY A 50 -8.60 8.33 2.91
CA GLY A 50 -9.14 8.74 1.61
C GLY A 50 -10.42 9.58 1.69
N ARG A 51 -10.83 9.99 2.89
CA ARG A 51 -12.08 10.75 3.14
C ARG A 51 -11.82 12.08 3.84
N ASP A 52 -12.74 13.01 3.61
CA ASP A 52 -12.73 14.34 4.24
C ASP A 52 -12.54 14.23 5.76
N ILE A 53 -11.54 14.94 6.28
CA ILE A 53 -11.11 14.88 7.69
C ILE A 53 -12.26 15.29 8.61
N LYS A 54 -12.97 16.37 8.25
CA LYS A 54 -14.05 16.92 9.08
C LYS A 54 -15.23 15.95 9.16
N ALA A 55 -15.69 15.43 8.02
CA ALA A 55 -16.83 14.51 7.96
C ALA A 55 -16.59 13.25 8.80
N VAL A 56 -15.39 12.64 8.69
CA VAL A 56 -15.04 11.45 9.47
C VAL A 56 -14.90 11.77 10.95
N THR A 57 -14.24 12.89 11.30
CA THR A 57 -14.07 13.32 12.70
C THR A 57 -15.42 13.61 13.36
N ASP A 58 -16.32 14.33 12.68
CA ASP A 58 -17.65 14.64 13.19
C ASP A 58 -18.47 13.37 13.40
N ALA A 59 -18.46 12.44 12.44
CA ALA A 59 -19.19 11.18 12.58
C ALA A 59 -18.65 10.33 13.73
N ALA A 60 -17.33 10.25 13.91
CA ALA A 60 -16.70 9.48 14.98
C ALA A 60 -16.92 10.06 16.37
N THR A 61 -16.96 11.39 16.50
CA THR A 61 -17.10 12.07 17.81
C THR A 61 -18.55 12.34 18.21
N THR A 62 -19.45 12.52 17.25
CA THR A 62 -20.87 12.82 17.51
C THR A 62 -21.81 11.64 17.30
N PHE A 63 -21.33 10.55 16.68
CA PHE A 63 -22.12 9.39 16.27
C PHE A 63 -23.30 9.71 15.34
N ARG A 64 -23.26 10.88 14.67
CA ARG A 64 -24.26 11.27 13.67
C ARG A 64 -23.91 10.72 12.29
N PRO A 65 -24.88 10.22 11.51
CA PRO A 65 -24.64 9.84 10.13
C PRO A 65 -24.27 11.06 9.28
N ILE A 66 -23.09 11.03 8.66
CA ILE A 66 -22.59 12.08 7.77
C ILE A 66 -22.01 11.42 6.51
N PRO A 67 -22.31 11.92 5.30
CA PRO A 67 -21.69 11.41 4.08
C PRO A 67 -20.17 11.64 4.05
N PHE A 68 -19.39 10.59 3.82
CA PHE A 68 -17.93 10.68 3.68
C PHE A 68 -17.55 10.96 2.22
N LYS A 69 -17.32 12.24 1.92
CA LYS A 69 -16.79 12.67 0.61
C LYS A 69 -15.32 12.27 0.47
N VAL A 70 -14.91 12.01 -0.76
CA VAL A 70 -13.50 11.74 -1.12
C VAL A 70 -12.71 13.02 -0.92
N ALA A 71 -11.55 12.96 -0.25
CA ALA A 71 -10.62 14.08 -0.15
C ALA A 71 -9.90 14.31 -1.49
N ILE A 72 -9.22 15.45 -1.68
CA ILE A 72 -8.60 15.79 -2.97
C ILE A 72 -7.14 16.26 -2.88
N ASN A 73 -6.65 16.56 -1.68
CA ASN A 73 -5.31 17.11 -1.50
C ASN A 73 -4.28 16.00 -1.20
N ASP A 74 -3.00 16.32 -1.45
CA ASP A 74 -1.85 15.45 -1.18
C ASP A 74 -2.05 14.04 -1.76
N VAL A 75 -2.32 13.96 -3.06
CA VAL A 75 -2.49 12.67 -3.73
C VAL A 75 -1.12 12.00 -3.84
N ARG A 76 -1.02 10.78 -3.32
CA ARG A 76 0.19 9.96 -3.40
C ARG A 76 -0.10 8.63 -4.07
N LEU A 77 0.91 8.10 -4.75
CA LEU A 77 0.94 6.73 -5.26
C LEU A 77 1.72 5.88 -4.26
N ASN A 78 1.09 4.83 -3.76
CA ASN A 78 1.76 3.78 -3.00
C ASN A 78 1.72 2.46 -3.77
N GLY A 79 2.77 1.66 -3.61
CA GLY A 79 2.87 0.36 -4.23
C GLY A 79 4.13 -0.37 -3.79
N SER A 80 4.35 -1.55 -4.37
CA SER A 80 5.57 -2.31 -4.15
C SER A 80 6.07 -2.84 -5.49
N ILE A 81 7.35 -2.61 -5.80
CA ILE A 81 8.04 -3.24 -6.92
C ILE A 81 8.61 -4.56 -6.42
N VAL A 82 8.32 -5.65 -7.11
CA VAL A 82 8.87 -6.98 -6.81
C VAL A 82 9.55 -7.51 -8.05
N GLU A 83 10.83 -7.82 -7.95
CA GLU A 83 11.55 -8.56 -8.99
C GLU A 83 11.43 -10.05 -8.72
N VAL A 84 11.19 -10.83 -9.78
CA VAL A 84 10.99 -12.28 -9.70
C VAL A 84 11.88 -12.97 -10.72
N ASP A 85 12.64 -13.95 -10.28
CA ASP A 85 13.38 -14.84 -11.17
C ASP A 85 12.39 -15.72 -11.96
N PRO A 86 12.29 -15.58 -13.29
CA PRO A 86 11.31 -16.32 -14.08
C PRO A 86 11.58 -17.83 -14.15
N SER A 87 12.80 -18.27 -13.85
CA SER A 87 13.18 -19.68 -13.88
C SER A 87 12.76 -20.43 -12.61
N THR A 88 12.74 -19.75 -11.46
CA THR A 88 12.43 -20.34 -10.15
C THR A 88 11.09 -19.87 -9.57
N GLY A 89 10.55 -18.76 -10.06
CA GLY A 89 9.36 -18.10 -9.52
C GLY A 89 9.61 -17.40 -8.17
N ARG A 90 10.85 -17.34 -7.69
CA ARG A 90 11.22 -16.71 -6.41
C ARG A 90 11.43 -15.22 -6.59
N ALA A 91 10.99 -14.44 -5.61
CA ALA A 91 11.29 -13.02 -5.56
C ALA A 91 12.76 -12.78 -5.19
N THR A 92 13.42 -11.86 -5.89
CA THR A 92 14.82 -11.46 -5.68
C THR A 92 14.93 -10.15 -4.91
N SER A 93 13.93 -9.28 -5.04
CA SER A 93 13.87 -7.99 -4.34
C SER A 93 12.42 -7.55 -4.13
N ILE A 94 12.21 -6.71 -3.12
CA ILE A 94 10.97 -5.95 -2.92
C ILE A 94 11.34 -4.53 -2.50
N GLU A 95 10.76 -3.54 -3.15
CA GLU A 95 10.91 -2.11 -2.83
C GLU A 95 9.53 -1.48 -2.66
N ARG A 96 9.33 -0.76 -1.56
CA ARG A 96 8.09 -0.01 -1.32
C ARG A 96 8.19 1.39 -1.93
N LEU A 97 7.15 1.78 -2.65
CA LEU A 97 7.02 3.09 -3.28
C LEU A 97 6.06 3.99 -2.50
N CYS A 98 6.41 5.27 -2.39
CA CYS A 98 5.51 6.33 -1.99
C CYS A 98 5.93 7.61 -2.73
N TYR A 99 5.21 7.96 -3.79
CA TYR A 99 5.47 9.17 -4.58
C TYR A 99 4.32 10.15 -4.45
N HIS A 100 4.61 11.44 -4.36
CA HIS A 100 3.57 12.45 -4.55
C HIS A 100 3.19 12.48 -6.04
N TRP A 101 1.90 12.68 -6.31
CA TRP A 101 1.40 12.74 -7.69
C TRP A 101 2.12 13.81 -8.52
N GLU A 102 2.54 14.89 -7.87
CA GLU A 102 3.28 16.00 -8.47
C GLU A 102 4.69 15.61 -8.94
N ASP A 103 5.30 14.57 -8.34
CA ASP A 103 6.66 14.12 -8.65
C ASP A 103 6.70 13.08 -9.79
N LEU A 104 5.56 12.49 -10.16
CA LEU A 104 5.49 11.39 -11.12
C LEU A 104 5.91 11.71 -12.57
N PRO A 105 5.68 12.92 -13.13
CA PRO A 105 6.13 13.26 -14.48
C PRO A 105 7.66 13.12 -14.66
N ASP A 106 8.42 13.38 -13.60
CA ASP A 106 9.88 13.27 -13.62
C ASP A 106 10.35 11.81 -13.47
N VAL A 107 9.61 10.99 -12.71
CA VAL A 107 9.93 9.57 -12.45
C VAL A 107 9.70 8.69 -13.70
N MET A 108 8.71 9.00 -14.55
CA MET A 108 8.44 8.23 -15.77
C MET A 108 9.41 8.54 -16.94
N SER A 109 10.30 9.51 -16.75
CA SER A 109 11.28 9.95 -17.76
C SER A 109 12.68 9.37 -17.54
N GLN A 110 12.88 8.58 -16.47
CA GLN A 110 14.11 7.85 -16.13
C GLN A 110 13.90 6.35 -16.32
#